data_AF-A0A1M5BLE1-F1
#
_entry.id   AF-A0A1M5BLE1-F1
#
_cell.length_a   1.000
_cell.length_b   1.000
_cell.length_c   1.000
_cell.angle_alpha   90.00
_cell.angle_beta   90.00
_cell.angle_gamma   90.00
#
_symmetry.space_group_name_H-M   'P 1'
#
loop_
_entity.id
_entity.type
_entity.pdbx_description
1 polymer ?
#
loop_
_entity_poly.entity_id
_entity_poly.type
_entity_poly.pdbx_seq_one_letter_code
_entity_poly.pdbx_strand_id
1 'polypeptide(L)'
;MQNKGYAMGIVLILVAVLVLTAGTFITNVNYAVKNEANMEKSMRAHYAAVTGIERAEAFLSCSSINLPVGKVVEIKQVEGNTADGGFVKRVTVQCLKKKGRNITVLITSQGCYGGVFKTEKATVAFQK
;
A
#
# COMPACT_ATOMS: atom_id res chain seq x y z
N MET A 1 28.44 30.23 -52.22
CA MET A 1 28.70 29.02 -51.39
C MET A 1 28.25 29.16 -49.92
N GLN A 2 28.01 30.37 -49.39
CA GLN A 2 27.59 30.59 -47.99
C GLN A 2 26.26 29.90 -47.60
N ASN A 3 25.24 29.86 -48.49
CA ASN A 3 23.93 29.27 -48.15
C ASN A 3 23.95 27.75 -47.92
N LYS A 4 24.95 27.03 -48.45
CA LYS A 4 25.06 25.57 -48.26
C LYS A 4 25.55 25.20 -46.86
N GLY A 5 26.37 26.05 -46.22
CA GLY A 5 26.84 25.83 -44.85
C GLY A 5 25.75 26.08 -43.79
N TYR A 6 24.87 27.07 -44.01
CA TYR A 6 23.74 27.36 -43.12
C TYR A 6 22.70 26.24 -43.11
N ALA A 7 22.40 25.65 -44.27
CA ALA A 7 21.46 24.53 -44.35
C ALA A 7 21.93 23.31 -43.53
N MET A 8 23.23 23.00 -43.60
CA MET A 8 23.81 21.87 -42.85
C MET A 8 23.81 22.12 -41.33
N GLY A 9 24.08 23.36 -40.89
CA GLY A 9 23.99 23.74 -39.47
C GLY A 9 22.57 23.66 -38.91
N ILE A 10 21.57 24.10 -39.68
CA ILE A 10 20.16 24.02 -39.27
C ILE A 10 19.70 22.56 -39.14
N VAL A 11 20.11 21.69 -40.07
CA VAL A 11 19.79 20.25 -40.02
C VAL A 11 20.40 19.60 -38.77
N LEU A 12 21.65 19.92 -38.42
CA LEU A 12 22.30 19.37 -37.23
C LEU A 12 21.59 19.81 -35.93
N ILE A 13 21.16 21.08 -35.86
CA ILE A 13 20.38 21.59 -34.72
C ILE A 13 19.03 20.88 -34.63
N LEU A 14 18.33 20.72 -35.76
CA LEU A 14 17.06 19.99 -35.81
C LEU A 14 17.19 18.54 -35.33
N VAL A 15 18.24 17.84 -35.78
CA VAL A 15 18.52 16.47 -35.32
C VAL A 15 18.83 16.45 -33.83
N ALA A 16 19.62 17.39 -33.31
CA ALA A 16 19.90 17.48 -31.88
C ALA A 16 18.63 17.73 -31.05
N VAL A 17 17.74 18.62 -31.50
CA VAL A 17 16.45 18.89 -30.86
C VAL A 17 15.54 17.65 -30.89
N LEU A 18 15.51 16.91 -32.00
CA LEU A 18 14.75 15.66 -32.10
C LEU A 18 15.26 14.58 -31.14
N VAL A 19 16.59 14.44 -31.02
CA VAL A 19 17.19 13.47 -30.09
C VAL A 19 16.93 13.85 -28.63
N LEU A 20 17.02 15.14 -28.29
CA LEU A 20 16.74 15.61 -26.92
C LEU A 20 15.26 15.46 -26.56
N THR A 21 14.33 15.77 -27.47
CA THR A 21 12.89 15.61 -27.24
C THR A 21 12.49 14.13 -27.15
N ALA A 22 13.06 13.26 -27.99
CA ALA A 22 12.85 11.81 -27.87
C ALA A 22 13.40 11.24 -26.55
N GLY A 23 14.61 11.64 -26.14
CA GLY A 23 15.22 11.18 -24.90
C GLY A 23 14.43 11.59 -23.65
N THR A 24 13.96 12.85 -23.61
CA THR A 24 13.10 13.36 -22.53
C THR A 24 11.74 12.66 -22.49
N PHE A 25 11.13 12.38 -23.65
CA PHE A 25 9.88 11.63 -23.73
C PHE A 25 10.00 10.20 -23.17
N ILE A 26 11.02 9.44 -23.60
CA ILE A 26 11.27 8.07 -23.12
C ILE A 26 11.52 8.07 -21.61
N THR A 27 12.28 9.05 -21.13
CA THR A 27 12.57 9.21 -19.70
C THR A 27 11.28 9.46 -18.91
N ASN A 28 10.44 10.38 -19.35
CA ASN A 28 9.15 10.67 -18.69
C ASN A 28 8.19 9.47 -18.70
N VAL A 29 8.10 8.74 -19.81
CA VAL A 29 7.29 7.51 -19.90
C VAL A 29 7.79 6.45 -18.91
N ASN A 30 9.11 6.24 -18.84
CA ASN A 30 9.70 5.30 -17.87
C ASN A 30 9.45 5.71 -16.42
N TYR A 31 9.50 7.01 -16.11
CA TYR A 31 9.17 7.52 -14.78
C TYR A 31 7.69 7.33 -14.44
N ALA A 32 6.78 7.59 -15.39
CA ALA A 32 5.34 7.38 -15.20
C ALA A 32 5.01 5.90 -14.90
N VAL A 33 5.51 4.98 -15.73
CA VAL A 33 5.26 3.53 -15.57
C VAL A 33 5.82 2.99 -14.24
N LYS A 34 7.01 3.43 -13.83
CA LYS A 34 7.58 3.04 -12.53
C LYS A 34 6.76 3.56 -11.35
N ASN A 35 6.22 4.78 -11.45
CA ASN A 35 5.36 5.35 -10.41
C ASN A 35 4.02 4.62 -10.33
N GLU A 36 3.39 4.32 -11.47
CA GLU A 36 2.14 3.56 -11.52
C GLU A 36 2.30 2.16 -10.92
N ALA A 37 3.36 1.43 -11.29
CA ALA A 37 3.64 0.11 -10.73
C ALA A 37 3.89 0.15 -9.21
N ASN A 38 4.49 1.22 -8.70
CA ASN A 38 4.70 1.38 -7.27
C ASN A 38 3.40 1.77 -6.53
N MET A 39 2.58 2.63 -7.15
CA MET A 39 1.25 2.96 -6.63
C MET A 39 0.36 1.73 -6.56
N GLU A 40 0.33 0.89 -7.60
CA GLU A 40 -0.44 -0.34 -7.60
C GLU A 40 0.00 -1.29 -6.47
N LYS A 41 1.31 -1.50 -6.32
CA LYS A 41 1.84 -2.32 -5.22
C LYS A 41 1.48 -1.77 -3.85
N SER A 42 1.56 -0.45 -3.69
CA SER A 42 1.17 0.25 -2.47
C SER A 42 -0.33 0.12 -2.18
N MET A 43 -1.18 0.23 -3.20
CA MET A 43 -2.63 0.03 -3.05
C MET A 43 -2.96 -1.40 -2.66
N ARG A 44 -2.36 -2.41 -3.32
CA ARG A 44 -2.58 -3.83 -2.98
C ARG A 44 -2.10 -4.17 -1.56
N ALA A 45 -0.97 -3.60 -1.13
CA ALA A 45 -0.50 -3.73 0.26
C ALA A 45 -1.48 -3.06 1.26
N HIS A 46 -2.06 -1.92 0.89
CA HIS A 46 -3.09 -1.26 1.69
C HIS A 46 -4.38 -2.11 1.78
N TYR A 47 -4.89 -2.63 0.65
CA TYR A 47 -6.04 -3.54 0.65
C TYR A 47 -5.80 -4.77 1.53
N ALA A 48 -4.61 -5.37 1.45
CA ALA A 48 -4.26 -6.47 2.34
C ALA A 48 -4.34 -6.08 3.82
N ALA A 49 -3.85 -4.89 4.18
CA ALA A 49 -3.94 -4.41 5.55
C ALA A 49 -5.40 -4.22 6.00
N VAL A 50 -6.26 -3.63 5.15
CA VAL A 50 -7.70 -3.44 5.42
C VAL A 50 -8.42 -4.79 5.58
N THR A 51 -8.20 -5.75 4.67
CA THR A 51 -8.77 -7.10 4.80
C THR A 51 -8.36 -7.79 6.10
N GLY A 52 -7.13 -7.57 6.56
CA GLY A 52 -6.68 -8.08 7.86
C GLY A 52 -7.45 -7.47 9.05
N ILE A 53 -7.89 -6.21 8.95
CA ILE A 53 -8.76 -5.58 9.96
C ILE A 53 -10.15 -6.24 9.94
N GLU A 54 -10.78 -6.36 8.77
CA GLU A 54 -12.12 -6.94 8.64
C GLU A 54 -12.17 -8.39 9.17
N ARG A 55 -11.16 -9.21 8.82
CA ARG A 55 -11.04 -10.57 9.34
C ARG A 55 -10.84 -10.59 10.85
N ALA A 56 -10.09 -9.63 11.41
CA ALA A 56 -9.90 -9.51 12.84
C ALA A 56 -11.20 -9.11 13.55
N GLU A 57 -11.98 -8.20 12.99
CA GLU A 57 -13.29 -7.83 13.50
C GLU A 57 -14.25 -9.02 13.53
N ALA A 58 -14.32 -9.78 12.44
CA ALA A 58 -15.13 -11.00 12.36
C ALA A 58 -14.67 -12.03 13.41
N PHE A 59 -13.36 -12.25 13.52
CA PHE A 59 -12.79 -13.17 14.51
C PHE A 59 -13.07 -12.71 15.95
N LEU A 60 -12.92 -11.42 16.25
CA LEU A 60 -13.25 -10.87 17.56
C LEU A 60 -14.73 -10.93 17.88
N SER A 61 -15.61 -10.88 16.88
CA SER A 61 -17.06 -11.00 17.07
C SER A 61 -17.46 -12.44 17.44
N CYS A 62 -16.80 -13.45 16.86
CA CYS A 62 -17.13 -14.86 17.08
C CYS A 62 -16.31 -15.55 18.19
N SER A 63 -15.13 -15.02 18.55
CA SER A 63 -14.22 -15.67 19.51
C SER A 63 -14.43 -15.19 20.95
N SER A 64 -14.26 -16.07 21.95
CA SER A 64 -14.29 -15.69 23.37
C SER A 64 -12.90 -15.33 23.91
N ILE A 65 -12.08 -14.61 23.12
CA ILE A 65 -10.73 -14.23 23.56
C ILE A 65 -10.80 -13.19 24.68
N ASN A 66 -10.11 -13.48 25.77
CA ASN A 66 -9.92 -12.53 26.85
C ASN A 66 -8.89 -11.49 26.43
N LEU A 67 -9.33 -10.25 26.19
CA LEU A 67 -8.47 -9.11 25.87
C LEU A 67 -8.24 -8.26 27.13
N PRO A 68 -7.09 -8.41 27.82
CA PRO A 68 -6.74 -7.52 28.92
C PRO A 68 -6.54 -6.08 28.42
N VAL A 69 -7.13 -5.12 29.15
CA VAL A 69 -7.02 -3.69 28.82
C VAL A 69 -5.55 -3.24 28.82
N GLY A 70 -5.16 -2.46 27.83
CA GLY A 70 -3.81 -1.91 27.68
C GLY A 70 -2.79 -2.87 27.09
N LYS A 71 -3.04 -4.18 27.04
CA LYS A 71 -2.13 -5.15 26.43
C LYS A 71 -2.42 -5.32 24.94
N VAL A 72 -1.34 -5.47 24.18
CA VAL A 72 -1.38 -5.80 22.75
C VAL A 72 -1.32 -7.33 22.61
N VAL A 73 -2.25 -7.89 21.86
CA VAL A 73 -2.32 -9.33 21.56
C VAL A 73 -2.21 -9.51 20.05
N GLU A 74 -1.33 -10.39 19.59
CA GLU A 74 -1.20 -10.75 18.17
C GLU A 74 -2.19 -11.87 17.84
N ILE A 75 -2.94 -11.72 16.75
CA ILE A 75 -3.93 -12.70 16.27
C ILE A 75 -3.42 -13.35 15.00
N LYS A 76 -2.65 -14.43 15.15
CA LYS A 76 -2.04 -15.16 14.03
C LYS A 76 -3.05 -15.87 13.14
N GLN A 77 -4.25 -16.18 13.66
CA GLN A 77 -5.31 -16.85 12.90
C GLN A 77 -5.86 -15.99 11.75
N VAL A 78 -5.58 -14.69 11.75
CA VAL A 78 -6.07 -13.73 10.75
C VAL A 78 -5.05 -13.52 9.62
N GLU A 79 -3.81 -13.94 9.82
CA GLU A 79 -2.75 -13.88 8.82
C GLU A 79 -3.07 -14.81 7.64
N GLY A 80 -2.73 -14.37 6.43
CA GLY A 80 -3.00 -15.15 5.23
C GLY A 80 -3.09 -14.32 3.96
N ASN A 81 -3.22 -15.01 2.84
CA ASN A 81 -3.33 -14.38 1.53
C ASN A 81 -4.71 -13.69 1.35
N THR A 82 -4.72 -12.58 0.63
CA THR A 82 -5.93 -11.94 0.11
C THR A 82 -6.19 -12.38 -1.32
N ALA A 83 -7.43 -12.20 -1.80
CA ALA A 83 -7.81 -12.58 -3.16
C ALA A 83 -6.97 -11.84 -4.23
N ASP A 84 -6.52 -10.61 -3.93
CA ASP A 84 -5.75 -9.76 -4.84
C ASP A 84 -4.24 -10.08 -4.86
N GLY A 85 -3.84 -11.18 -4.21
CA GLY A 85 -2.44 -11.63 -4.11
C GLY A 85 -1.62 -10.93 -3.03
N GLY A 86 -2.25 -10.07 -2.22
CA GLY A 86 -1.66 -9.48 -1.02
C GLY A 86 -1.55 -10.48 0.12
N PHE A 87 -0.71 -10.18 1.10
CA PHE A 87 -0.53 -11.00 2.29
C PHE A 87 -0.74 -10.18 3.56
N VAL A 88 -1.64 -10.64 4.42
CA VAL A 88 -1.79 -10.12 5.79
C VAL A 88 -0.68 -10.72 6.62
N LYS A 89 0.32 -9.91 6.98
CA LYS A 89 1.54 -10.37 7.66
C LYS A 89 1.42 -10.41 9.18
N ARG A 90 0.74 -9.42 9.76
CA ARG A 90 0.60 -9.31 11.21
C ARG A 90 -0.67 -8.57 11.53
N VAL A 91 -1.43 -9.09 12.48
CA VAL A 91 -2.58 -8.40 13.06
C VAL A 91 -2.43 -8.38 14.57
N THR A 92 -2.48 -7.18 15.14
CA THR A 92 -2.48 -6.98 16.59
C THR A 92 -3.74 -6.27 17.03
N VAL A 93 -4.19 -6.62 18.22
CA VAL A 93 -5.39 -6.04 18.84
C VAL A 93 -5.01 -5.56 20.23
N GLN A 94 -5.35 -4.31 20.52
CA GLN A 94 -5.16 -3.71 21.84
C GLN A 94 -6.52 -3.31 22.39
N CYS A 95 -6.89 -3.82 23.56
CA CYS A 95 -8.10 -3.36 24.24
C CYS A 95 -7.83 -1.98 24.86
N LEU A 96 -8.48 -0.94 24.34
CA LEU A 96 -8.34 0.43 24.83
C LEU A 96 -9.21 0.69 26.05
N LYS A 97 -10.45 0.18 26.05
CA LYS A 97 -11.43 0.43 27.11
C LYS A 97 -12.35 -0.76 27.26
N LYS A 98 -12.66 -1.14 28.50
CA LYS A 98 -13.67 -2.15 28.83
C LYS A 98 -14.59 -1.61 29.91
N LYS A 99 -15.88 -1.47 29.60
CA LYS A 99 -16.93 -1.01 30.54
C LYS A 99 -18.07 -2.02 30.52
N GLY A 100 -18.07 -2.95 31.47
CA GLY A 100 -19.02 -4.06 31.48
C GLY A 100 -18.88 -4.90 30.21
N ARG A 101 -19.98 -4.97 29.44
CA ARG A 101 -20.07 -5.68 28.15
C ARG A 101 -19.52 -4.91 26.95
N ASN A 102 -19.27 -3.60 27.10
CA ASN A 102 -18.76 -2.78 26.02
C ASN A 102 -17.23 -2.78 26.02
N ILE A 103 -16.63 -3.20 24.90
CA ILE A 103 -15.19 -3.31 24.71
C ILE A 103 -14.81 -2.47 23.50
N THR A 104 -13.92 -1.49 23.68
CA THR A 104 -13.31 -0.74 22.57
C THR A 104 -11.90 -1.26 22.35
N VAL A 105 -11.61 -1.68 21.12
CA VAL A 105 -10.30 -2.22 20.74
C VAL A 105 -9.72 -1.43 19.57
N LEU A 106 -8.40 -1.32 19.56
CA LEU A 106 -7.61 -0.86 18.42
C LEU A 106 -7.07 -2.09 17.71
N ILE A 107 -7.46 -2.28 16.46
CA ILE A 107 -6.94 -3.31 15.57
C ILE A 107 -5.88 -2.64 14.69
N THR A 108 -4.68 -3.22 14.66
CA THR A 108 -3.61 -2.81 13.76
C THR A 108 -3.26 -3.98 12.86
N SER A 109 -3.32 -3.78 11.55
CA SER A 109 -3.05 -4.81 10.55
C SER A 109 -1.95 -4.37 9.62
N GLN A 110 -1.00 -5.26 9.33
CA GLN A 110 0.07 -5.03 8.37
C GLN A 110 -0.15 -5.89 7.13
N GLY A 111 -0.38 -5.23 6.00
CA GLY A 111 -0.43 -5.83 4.68
C GLY A 111 0.91 -5.75 3.94
N CYS A 112 1.17 -6.75 3.12
CA CYS A 112 2.37 -6.87 2.30
C CYS A 112 2.00 -7.23 0.86
N TYR A 113 2.61 -6.57 -0.12
CA TYR A 113 2.53 -6.98 -1.52
C TYR A 113 3.81 -6.59 -2.27
N GLY A 114 4.46 -7.56 -2.94
CA GLY A 114 5.64 -7.29 -3.79
C GLY A 114 6.79 -6.57 -3.09
N GLY A 115 7.00 -6.82 -1.79
CA GLY A 115 8.03 -6.16 -0.95
C GLY A 115 7.60 -4.83 -0.33
N VAL A 116 6.42 -4.30 -0.66
CA VAL A 116 5.85 -3.10 -0.05
C VAL A 116 5.02 -3.48 1.17
N PHE A 117 5.23 -2.78 2.28
CA PHE A 117 4.48 -2.96 3.52
C PHE A 117 3.59 -1.74 3.79
N LYS A 118 2.34 -1.99 4.15
CA LYS A 118 1.41 -0.96 4.64
C LYS A 118 0.79 -1.41 5.95
N THR A 119 0.56 -0.47 6.84
CA THR A 119 -0.01 -0.74 8.16
C THR A 119 -1.23 0.14 8.34
N GLU A 120 -2.37 -0.49 8.57
CA GLU A 120 -3.64 0.17 8.79
C GLU A 120 -4.11 -0.04 10.23
N LYS A 121 -4.90 0.91 10.72
CA LYS A 121 -5.43 0.88 12.08
C LYS A 121 -6.91 1.23 12.07
N ALA A 122 -7.70 0.48 12.81
CA ALA A 122 -9.12 0.76 13.04
C ALA A 122 -9.45 0.64 14.52
N THR A 123 -10.31 1.54 15.01
CA THR A 123 -10.86 1.45 16.36
C THR A 123 -12.29 0.98 16.27
N VAL A 124 -12.60 -0.11 16.97
CA VAL A 124 -13.89 -0.80 16.87
C VAL A 124 -14.44 -1.01 18.26
N ALA A 125 -15.75 -0.81 18.41
CA ALA A 125 -16.47 -1.06 19.64
C ALA A 125 -17.33 -2.32 19.49
N PHE A 126 -17.17 -3.26 20.41
CA PHE A 126 -17.93 -4.51 20.48
C PHE A 126 -18.78 -4.52 21.75
N GLN A 127 -19.95 -5.14 21.67
CA GLN A 127 -20.78 -5.47 22.82
C GLN A 127 -20.76 -6.99 23.00
N LYS A 128 -20.17 -7.47 24.09
CA LYS A 128 -20.10 -8.90 24.47
C LYS A 128 -20.65 -9.11 25.86
#